data_AF-A0A7G1HUI0-F1
#
_entry.id   AF-A0A7G1HUI0-F1
#
_cell.length_a   1.000
_cell.length_b   1.000
_cell.length_c   1.000
_cell.angle_alpha   90.00
_cell.angle_beta   90.00
_cell.angle_gamma   90.00
#
_symmetry.space_group_name_H-M   'P 1'
#
loop_
_entity.id
_entity.type
_entity.pdbx_description
1 polymer ?
#
loop_
_entity_poly.entity_id
_entity_poly.type
_entity_poly.pdbx_seq_one_letter_code
_entity_poly.pdbx_strand_id
1 'polypeptide(L)'
;MNKLRVCLYIGLCFGYIQNIWAQEVKVDFTKKKQTIEYMGINMEGYHTTGGAEILKNSLSEMLASLPVNAVRIGLPLKEWEPVNDNKSANTINKQGFTVTKSISNSFERLVRMKKQNLAIWLSIWDMADWNIQDPSQGHNRRIRDLDEMVESITAYLLEAKEKYGTEVDWISINEPTIASETGYGGYNIGMSVEEQVTLIKKSTKKFRKHNLGTQWIIAIHSVYPSELHQAQSMFKEVKDCVAGFDFHSYWLHNDDRASHVASWGDWISTTGLPAYCGELDYDNNFWKRTPEDKKNWITHGMETARLYALVYNSARASGSFPWYASRPSQATPYSYVALHYHSHLLPGYRVVETSASDSDLSAVAAEKGQNWTMIVQNNSSRRRMVKIKGCVGNTAQVIATYNDNYGVRKNDVSIIEGEIHLQMEPYSLYSLGNNLNPIPSVIIKQ
;
A
#
# COMPACT_ATOMS: atom_id res chain seq x y z
N MET A 1 -28.43 -52.97 -27.42
CA MET A 1 -28.38 -51.50 -27.32
C MET A 1 -28.70 -50.92 -25.91
N ASN A 2 -28.68 -51.70 -24.82
CA ASN A 2 -29.04 -51.19 -23.47
C ASN A 2 -27.89 -51.05 -22.44
N LYS A 3 -26.66 -51.48 -22.76
CA LYS A 3 -25.51 -51.36 -21.83
C LYS A 3 -24.70 -50.07 -22.00
N LEU A 4 -24.81 -49.39 -23.14
CA LEU A 4 -24.04 -48.17 -23.43
C LEU A 4 -24.67 -46.87 -22.90
N ARG A 5 -25.96 -46.90 -22.54
CA ARG A 5 -26.68 -45.73 -21.98
C ARG A 5 -26.47 -45.54 -20.47
N VAL A 6 -26.12 -46.59 -19.73
CA VAL A 6 -25.91 -46.51 -18.27
C VAL A 6 -24.56 -45.91 -17.92
N CYS A 7 -23.51 -46.17 -18.71
CA CYS A 7 -22.19 -45.56 -18.46
C CYS A 7 -22.15 -44.05 -18.77
N LEU A 8 -22.96 -43.56 -19.72
CA LEU A 8 -23.03 -42.13 -20.04
C LEU A 8 -23.74 -41.31 -18.95
N TYR A 9 -24.71 -41.90 -18.24
CA TYR A 9 -25.40 -41.24 -17.13
C TYR A 9 -24.54 -41.17 -15.86
N ILE A 10 -23.71 -42.18 -15.59
CA ILE A 10 -22.81 -42.17 -14.42
C ILE A 10 -21.64 -41.18 -14.64
N GLY A 11 -21.15 -41.03 -15.88
CA GLY A 11 -20.14 -40.01 -16.22
C GLY A 11 -20.64 -38.56 -16.13
N LEU A 12 -21.91 -38.31 -16.49
CA LEU A 12 -22.54 -36.99 -16.36
C LEU A 12 -22.87 -36.61 -14.91
N CYS A 13 -23.14 -37.60 -14.03
CA CYS A 13 -23.26 -37.34 -12.60
C CYS A 13 -21.90 -37.01 -11.95
N PHE A 14 -20.80 -37.65 -12.36
CA PHE A 14 -19.47 -37.32 -11.81
C PHE A 14 -18.95 -35.92 -12.22
N GLY A 15 -19.34 -35.41 -13.38
CA GLY A 15 -19.04 -34.02 -13.78
C GLY A 15 -19.81 -32.97 -12.97
N TYR A 16 -20.96 -33.32 -12.40
CA TYR A 16 -21.79 -32.44 -11.56
C TYR A 16 -21.52 -32.59 -10.05
N ILE A 17 -20.92 -33.70 -9.61
CA ILE A 17 -20.62 -33.96 -8.19
C ILE A 17 -19.34 -33.23 -7.70
N GLN A 18 -18.53 -32.65 -8.60
CA GLN A 18 -17.40 -31.81 -8.19
C GLN A 18 -17.79 -30.44 -7.57
N ASN A 19 -19.10 -30.16 -7.41
CA ASN A 19 -19.62 -28.93 -6.79
C ASN A 19 -20.19 -29.10 -5.38
N ILE A 20 -19.99 -30.23 -4.69
CA ILE A 20 -20.72 -30.52 -3.44
C ILE A 20 -19.85 -30.39 -2.17
N TRP A 21 -18.52 -30.36 -2.30
CA TRP A 21 -17.65 -30.14 -1.15
C TRP A 21 -17.50 -28.65 -0.92
N ALA A 22 -18.17 -28.14 0.12
CA ALA A 22 -17.97 -26.77 0.56
C ALA A 22 -16.49 -26.57 0.90
N GLN A 23 -15.89 -25.52 0.33
CA GLN A 23 -14.50 -25.16 0.62
C GLN A 23 -14.42 -24.47 1.96
N GLU A 24 -13.29 -24.60 2.64
CA GLU A 24 -13.11 -24.07 3.99
C GLU A 24 -12.15 -22.88 4.00
N VAL A 25 -12.55 -21.83 4.71
CA VAL A 25 -11.65 -20.78 5.20
C VAL A 25 -11.61 -20.92 6.72
N LYS A 26 -10.42 -20.97 7.29
CA LYS A 26 -10.21 -21.03 8.75
C LYS A 26 -9.60 -19.72 9.22
N VAL A 27 -10.16 -19.17 10.29
CA VAL A 27 -9.64 -17.98 10.97
C VAL A 27 -9.21 -18.36 12.37
N ASP A 28 -7.98 -18.01 12.75
CA ASP A 28 -7.44 -18.25 14.07
C ASP A 28 -7.17 -16.93 14.78
N PHE A 29 -8.18 -16.45 15.51
CA PHE A 29 -8.07 -15.24 16.31
C PHE A 29 -7.10 -15.39 17.50
N THR A 30 -6.53 -16.56 17.79
CA THR A 30 -5.47 -16.65 18.82
C THR A 30 -4.10 -16.30 18.25
N LYS A 31 -3.90 -16.49 16.93
CA LYS A 31 -2.64 -16.21 16.23
C LYS A 31 -2.65 -14.81 15.64
N LYS A 32 -2.18 -13.86 16.43
CA LYS A 32 -2.10 -12.45 16.03
C LYS A 32 -0.86 -12.15 15.20
N LYS A 33 -1.03 -11.34 14.16
CA LYS A 33 0.05 -10.75 13.35
C LYS A 33 0.22 -9.26 13.69
N GLN A 34 0.46 -8.43 12.67
CA GLN A 34 0.64 -6.99 12.77
C GLN A 34 -0.67 -6.25 13.04
N THR A 35 -0.54 -5.03 13.56
CA THR A 35 -1.64 -4.07 13.71
C THR A 35 -1.68 -3.17 12.48
N ILE A 36 -2.87 -2.88 11.98
CA ILE A 36 -3.08 -1.85 10.96
C ILE A 36 -2.93 -0.49 11.63
N GLU A 37 -2.02 0.33 11.13
CA GLU A 37 -1.72 1.65 11.67
C GLU A 37 -2.16 2.75 10.71
N TYR A 38 -1.80 2.61 9.42
CA TYR A 38 -2.02 3.65 8.43
C TYR A 38 -2.63 3.12 7.14
N MET A 39 -3.77 3.67 6.76
CA MET A 39 -4.40 3.48 5.46
C MET A 39 -4.30 4.82 4.76
N GLY A 40 -3.63 4.87 3.61
CA GLY A 40 -3.32 6.13 2.96
C GLY A 40 -3.55 6.13 1.46
N ILE A 41 -3.15 7.21 0.83
CA ILE A 41 -3.02 7.28 -0.63
C ILE A 41 -1.63 7.79 -0.98
N ASN A 42 -1.11 7.34 -2.12
CA ASN A 42 -0.02 8.04 -2.75
C ASN A 42 -0.58 9.27 -3.50
N MET A 43 0.10 10.41 -3.41
CA MET A 43 -0.32 11.64 -4.08
C MET A 43 0.46 11.83 -5.38
N GLU A 44 0.05 11.04 -6.36
CA GLU A 44 0.77 10.89 -7.62
C GLU A 44 0.83 12.21 -8.42
N GLY A 45 2.02 12.50 -8.94
CA GLY A 45 2.29 13.69 -9.77
C GLY A 45 2.60 14.97 -9.00
N TYR A 46 3.02 14.86 -7.73
CA TYR A 46 3.75 15.91 -7.00
C TYR A 46 5.22 15.58 -6.76
N HIS A 47 5.73 14.50 -7.37
CA HIS A 47 6.98 13.82 -7.01
C HIS A 47 8.21 14.73 -6.99
N THR A 48 8.38 15.56 -8.02
CA THR A 48 9.62 16.33 -8.20
C THR A 48 9.41 17.84 -8.21
N THR A 49 8.20 18.31 -8.56
CA THR A 49 7.97 19.73 -8.86
C THR A 49 7.20 20.53 -7.81
N GLY A 50 6.65 19.86 -6.79
CA GLY A 50 5.78 20.49 -5.78
C GLY A 50 4.35 20.77 -6.27
N GLY A 51 4.13 20.79 -7.59
CA GLY A 51 2.81 20.88 -8.23
C GLY A 51 2.26 22.31 -8.40
N ALA A 52 1.56 22.55 -9.51
CA ALA A 52 0.97 23.85 -9.84
C ALA A 52 -0.24 24.22 -8.94
N GLU A 53 -0.76 23.28 -8.18
CA GLU A 53 -1.93 23.43 -7.31
C GLU A 53 -1.69 22.81 -5.94
N ILE A 54 -2.40 23.31 -4.92
CA ILE A 54 -2.33 22.78 -3.55
C ILE A 54 -2.83 21.33 -3.50
N LEU A 55 -3.95 21.03 -4.16
CA LEU A 55 -4.50 19.68 -4.24
C LEU A 55 -5.24 19.48 -5.56
N LYS A 56 -4.82 18.49 -6.34
CA LYS A 56 -5.46 18.05 -7.58
C LYS A 56 -6.87 17.58 -7.29
N ASN A 57 -7.80 17.87 -8.20
CA ASN A 57 -9.18 17.39 -8.09
C ASN A 57 -9.24 15.86 -7.93
N SER A 58 -8.42 15.11 -8.69
CA SER A 58 -8.36 13.65 -8.59
C SER A 58 -7.93 13.16 -7.19
N LEU A 59 -6.99 13.86 -6.55
CA LEU A 59 -6.55 13.53 -5.20
C LEU A 59 -7.57 13.96 -4.14
N SER A 60 -8.25 15.08 -4.35
CA SER A 60 -9.38 15.50 -3.50
C SER A 60 -10.53 14.49 -3.56
N GLU A 61 -10.80 13.95 -4.74
CA GLU A 61 -11.77 12.87 -4.96
C GLU A 61 -11.35 11.59 -4.22
N MET A 62 -10.08 11.21 -4.29
CA MET A 62 -9.53 10.04 -3.57
C MET A 62 -9.63 10.18 -2.05
N LEU A 63 -9.24 11.34 -1.50
CA LEU A 63 -9.35 11.61 -0.06
C LEU A 63 -10.81 11.61 0.43
N ALA A 64 -11.76 11.97 -0.43
CA ALA A 64 -13.18 11.98 -0.09
C ALA A 64 -13.83 10.60 -0.21
N SER A 65 -13.27 9.70 -1.04
CA SER A 65 -13.86 8.40 -1.36
C SER A 65 -13.29 7.25 -0.52
N LEU A 66 -12.02 7.34 -0.11
CA LEU A 66 -11.36 6.31 0.69
C LEU A 66 -11.18 6.77 2.14
N PRO A 67 -11.56 5.93 3.12
CA PRO A 67 -11.19 6.16 4.51
C PRO A 67 -9.68 6.06 4.68
N VAL A 68 -9.03 7.20 4.92
CA VAL A 68 -7.58 7.30 5.10
C VAL A 68 -7.21 8.12 6.32
N ASN A 69 -6.05 7.81 6.89
CA ASN A 69 -5.44 8.55 8.00
C ASN A 69 -3.98 8.96 7.72
N ALA A 70 -3.47 8.70 6.51
CA ALA A 70 -2.14 9.09 6.09
C ALA A 70 -2.08 9.43 4.60
N VAL A 71 -1.05 10.18 4.20
CA VAL A 71 -0.77 10.51 2.79
C VAL A 71 0.73 10.42 2.53
N ARG A 72 1.11 9.87 1.37
CA ARG A 72 2.49 9.85 0.87
C ARG A 72 2.63 10.88 -0.26
N ILE A 73 3.50 11.88 -0.07
CA ILE A 73 3.62 13.06 -0.93
C ILE A 73 5.08 13.22 -1.36
N GLY A 74 5.33 13.64 -2.60
CA GLY A 74 6.68 13.96 -3.06
C GLY A 74 7.32 15.12 -2.30
N LEU A 75 8.59 14.97 -1.89
CA LEU A 75 9.44 16.07 -1.44
C LEU A 75 10.16 16.68 -2.66
N PRO A 76 9.83 17.92 -3.08
CA PRO A 76 10.28 18.46 -4.35
C PRO A 76 11.68 19.11 -4.24
N LEU A 77 12.70 18.34 -3.85
CA LEU A 77 14.06 18.86 -3.65
C LEU A 77 14.64 19.53 -4.91
N LYS A 78 14.27 19.01 -6.09
CA LYS A 78 14.70 19.56 -7.38
C LYS A 78 14.30 21.03 -7.58
N GLU A 79 13.11 21.41 -7.13
CA GLU A 79 12.61 22.80 -7.22
C GLU A 79 12.89 23.62 -5.96
N TRP A 80 13.04 22.95 -4.81
CA TRP A 80 13.28 23.59 -3.52
C TRP A 80 14.65 24.27 -3.49
N GLU A 81 15.65 23.58 -4.02
CA GLU A 81 17.04 24.03 -4.09
C GLU A 81 17.59 23.78 -5.50
N PRO A 82 17.22 24.59 -6.49
CA PRO A 82 17.62 24.37 -7.88
C PRO A 82 19.11 24.62 -8.13
N VAL A 83 19.78 25.32 -7.21
CA VAL A 83 21.23 25.56 -7.16
C VAL A 83 21.68 25.42 -5.71
N ASN A 84 22.93 24.99 -5.49
CA ASN A 84 23.49 24.87 -4.13
C ASN A 84 23.40 26.22 -3.40
N ASP A 85 22.87 26.23 -2.18
CA ASP A 85 22.62 27.44 -1.41
C ASP A 85 23.93 28.13 -0.97
N ASN A 86 24.98 27.35 -0.68
CA ASN A 86 26.31 27.81 -0.32
C ASN A 86 27.41 26.74 -0.56
N LYS A 87 28.50 26.73 0.23
CA LYS A 87 29.62 25.76 0.10
C LYS A 87 29.73 24.83 1.31
N SER A 88 28.78 24.89 2.24
CA SER A 88 28.85 24.25 3.54
C SER A 88 27.48 23.74 3.98
N ALA A 89 27.27 22.44 3.78
CA ALA A 89 26.20 21.62 4.35
C ALA A 89 26.04 21.64 5.90
N ASN A 90 26.79 22.46 6.63
CA ASN A 90 26.59 22.68 8.07
C ASN A 90 25.77 23.94 8.38
N THR A 91 25.56 24.82 7.39
CA THR A 91 24.97 26.14 7.57
C THR A 91 23.92 26.40 6.50
N ILE A 92 22.64 26.35 6.89
CA ILE A 92 21.51 26.64 5.99
C ILE A 92 21.51 28.14 5.63
N ASN A 93 21.83 28.47 4.38
CA ASN A 93 21.68 29.80 3.81
C ASN A 93 20.26 29.97 3.27
N LYS A 94 19.33 30.48 4.09
CA LYS A 94 17.90 30.63 3.73
C LYS A 94 17.67 31.36 2.40
N GLN A 95 18.59 32.23 1.96
CA GLN A 95 18.50 32.96 0.69
C GLN A 95 18.74 32.08 -0.55
N GLY A 96 19.37 30.90 -0.41
CA GLY A 96 19.61 29.99 -1.53
C GLY A 96 18.42 29.07 -1.87
N PHE A 97 17.41 28.99 -0.99
CA PHE A 97 16.21 28.19 -1.22
C PHE A 97 15.14 28.99 -1.94
N THR A 98 14.45 28.36 -2.91
CA THR A 98 13.50 29.05 -3.78
C THR A 98 12.06 28.77 -3.39
N VAL A 99 11.33 29.81 -2.97
CA VAL A 99 9.88 29.72 -2.75
C VAL A 99 9.13 30.11 -4.02
N THR A 100 9.16 29.22 -5.02
CA THR A 100 8.29 29.37 -6.20
C THR A 100 6.82 29.14 -5.82
N LYS A 101 5.88 29.42 -6.75
CA LYS A 101 4.48 29.08 -6.54
C LYS A 101 4.27 27.59 -6.26
N SER A 102 5.00 26.72 -6.94
CA SER A 102 4.89 25.26 -6.77
C SER A 102 5.40 24.80 -5.40
N ILE A 103 6.50 25.39 -4.91
CA ILE A 103 7.00 25.13 -3.56
C ILE A 103 6.05 25.69 -2.49
N SER A 104 5.54 26.90 -2.67
CA SER A 104 4.52 27.43 -1.76
C SER A 104 3.28 26.53 -1.73
N ASN A 105 2.85 25.97 -2.86
CA ASN A 105 1.75 25.02 -2.91
C ASN A 105 2.07 23.71 -2.20
N SER A 106 3.34 23.24 -2.23
CA SER A 106 3.74 22.03 -1.51
C SER A 106 3.62 22.21 0.00
N PHE A 107 4.02 23.37 0.55
CA PHE A 107 3.83 23.67 1.97
C PHE A 107 2.36 23.84 2.35
N GLU A 108 1.57 24.60 1.56
CA GLU A 108 0.14 24.76 1.78
C GLU A 108 -0.62 23.43 1.70
N ARG A 109 -0.13 22.48 0.91
CA ARG A 109 -0.64 21.11 0.89
C ARG A 109 -0.41 20.42 2.24
N LEU A 110 0.78 20.54 2.83
CA LEU A 110 1.04 19.97 4.16
C LEU A 110 0.09 20.55 5.20
N VAL A 111 -0.11 21.87 5.19
CA VAL A 111 -1.08 22.56 6.06
C VAL A 111 -2.48 21.97 5.88
N ARG A 112 -2.92 21.79 4.63
CA ARG A 112 -4.22 21.18 4.33
C ARG A 112 -4.33 19.76 4.89
N MET A 113 -3.30 18.94 4.74
CA MET A 113 -3.31 17.56 5.22
C MET A 113 -3.34 17.48 6.75
N LYS A 114 -2.56 18.31 7.46
CA LYS A 114 -2.66 18.38 8.93
C LYS A 114 -4.01 18.91 9.41
N LYS A 115 -4.63 19.88 8.72
CA LYS A 115 -6.01 20.32 9.03
C LYS A 115 -7.05 19.21 8.87
N GLN A 116 -6.77 18.22 8.03
CA GLN A 116 -7.58 17.00 7.88
C GLN A 116 -7.17 15.88 8.85
N ASN A 117 -6.26 16.15 9.78
CA ASN A 117 -5.72 15.18 10.74
C ASN A 117 -5.08 13.95 10.09
N LEU A 118 -4.43 14.14 8.94
CA LEU A 118 -3.71 13.09 8.24
C LEU A 118 -2.23 13.09 8.64
N ALA A 119 -1.66 11.91 8.86
CA ALA A 119 -0.22 11.72 8.95
C ALA A 119 0.42 11.99 7.58
N ILE A 120 1.59 12.65 7.58
CA ILE A 120 2.28 13.07 6.38
C ILE A 120 3.59 12.30 6.24
N TRP A 121 3.70 11.56 5.15
CA TRP A 121 4.92 10.93 4.69
C TRP A 121 5.45 11.67 3.47
N LEU A 122 6.66 12.21 3.55
CA LEU A 122 7.37 12.76 2.40
C LEU A 122 8.27 11.70 1.72
N SER A 123 8.14 11.52 0.41
CA SER A 123 8.98 10.62 -0.39
C SER A 123 9.87 11.44 -1.33
N ILE A 124 11.17 11.20 -1.26
CA ILE A 124 12.16 11.86 -2.13
C ILE A 124 12.30 11.06 -3.41
N TRP A 125 11.85 11.64 -4.51
CA TRP A 125 11.96 11.03 -5.83
C TRP A 125 13.20 11.47 -6.60
N ASP A 126 13.69 12.67 -6.33
CA ASP A 126 14.78 13.24 -7.12
C ASP A 126 15.49 14.35 -6.33
N MET A 127 16.64 14.77 -6.84
CA MET A 127 17.44 15.89 -6.36
C MET A 127 17.75 16.82 -7.53
N ALA A 128 18.04 18.09 -7.22
CA ALA A 128 18.49 19.04 -8.22
C ALA A 128 19.85 18.61 -8.84
N ASP A 129 20.01 18.89 -10.13
CA ASP A 129 21.12 18.40 -10.95
C ASP A 129 22.50 18.78 -10.40
N TRP A 130 22.61 19.92 -9.71
CA TRP A 130 23.86 20.35 -9.06
C TRP A 130 24.35 19.38 -7.98
N ASN A 131 23.49 18.54 -7.42
CA ASN A 131 23.85 17.48 -6.46
C ASN A 131 23.70 16.06 -7.03
N ILE A 132 23.57 15.92 -8.35
CA ILE A 132 23.58 14.63 -9.06
C ILE A 132 24.92 14.45 -9.79
N GLN A 133 25.61 13.33 -9.59
CA GLN A 133 26.91 13.04 -10.20
C GLN A 133 26.90 13.16 -11.74
N ASP A 134 25.92 12.55 -12.40
CA ASP A 134 25.65 12.67 -13.83
C ASP A 134 24.17 13.04 -14.08
N PRO A 135 23.85 14.33 -14.28
CA PRO A 135 22.48 14.78 -14.54
C PRO A 135 21.89 14.28 -15.87
N SER A 136 22.72 13.83 -16.81
CA SER A 136 22.24 13.31 -18.10
C SER A 136 21.72 11.88 -18.01
N GLN A 137 22.07 11.16 -16.94
CA GLN A 137 21.62 9.81 -16.68
C GLN A 137 20.13 9.81 -16.31
N GLY A 138 19.30 9.02 -17.01
CA GLY A 138 17.84 9.07 -16.82
C GLY A 138 17.32 8.41 -15.54
N HIS A 139 17.96 7.34 -15.07
CA HIS A 139 17.57 6.53 -13.90
C HIS A 139 18.82 6.05 -13.17
N ASN A 140 18.72 5.53 -11.94
CA ASN A 140 19.86 5.13 -11.11
C ASN A 140 20.89 6.25 -10.86
N ARG A 141 20.45 7.52 -10.88
CA ARG A 141 21.33 8.66 -10.64
C ARG A 141 21.90 8.59 -9.23
N ARG A 142 23.12 9.09 -9.09
CA ARG A 142 23.88 9.05 -7.84
C ARG A 142 23.97 10.44 -7.24
N ILE A 143 23.77 10.53 -5.93
CA ILE A 143 23.95 11.78 -5.19
C ILE A 143 25.45 12.10 -5.13
N ARG A 144 25.81 13.34 -5.43
CA ARG A 144 27.21 13.81 -5.41
C ARG A 144 27.66 14.06 -3.96
N ASP A 145 26.83 14.73 -3.18
CA ASP A 145 27.11 15.10 -1.79
C ASP A 145 25.90 14.81 -0.89
N LEU A 146 26.04 13.80 -0.02
CA LEU A 146 24.99 13.42 0.92
C LEU A 146 24.81 14.45 2.03
N ASP A 147 25.84 15.21 2.41
CA ASP A 147 25.71 16.25 3.44
C ASP A 147 24.84 17.40 2.94
N GLU A 148 25.03 17.80 1.68
CA GLU A 148 24.19 18.82 1.05
C GLU A 148 22.74 18.33 0.85
N MET A 149 22.54 17.04 0.55
CA MET A 149 21.18 16.48 0.53
C MET A 149 20.52 16.54 1.93
N VAL A 150 21.27 16.22 3.00
CA VAL A 150 20.79 16.33 4.38
C VAL A 150 20.41 17.77 4.72
N GLU A 151 21.22 18.74 4.29
CA GLU A 151 20.92 20.16 4.40
C GLU A 151 19.61 20.53 3.73
N SER A 152 19.47 20.22 2.44
CA SER A 152 18.29 20.55 1.64
C SER A 152 16.99 20.03 2.28
N ILE A 153 17.00 18.76 2.70
CA ILE A 153 15.88 18.12 3.39
C ILE A 153 15.57 18.86 4.70
N THR A 154 16.59 19.15 5.50
CA THR A 154 16.40 19.82 6.79
C THR A 154 15.85 21.23 6.60
N ALA A 155 16.34 21.97 5.61
CA ALA A 155 15.86 23.31 5.29
C ALA A 155 14.38 23.31 4.89
N TYR A 156 13.94 22.33 4.09
CA TYR A 156 12.52 22.20 3.74
C TYR A 156 11.65 21.92 4.97
N LEU A 157 12.06 20.99 5.83
CA LEU A 157 11.33 20.64 7.05
C LEU A 157 11.26 21.82 8.04
N LEU A 158 12.34 22.59 8.15
CA LEU A 158 12.38 23.81 8.95
C LEU A 158 11.43 24.88 8.40
N GLU A 159 11.42 25.14 7.10
CA GLU A 159 10.49 26.11 6.50
C GLU A 159 9.03 25.68 6.73
N ALA A 160 8.72 24.39 6.55
CA ALA A 160 7.38 23.83 6.83
C ALA A 160 6.97 24.07 8.30
N LYS A 161 7.87 23.84 9.24
CA LYS A 161 7.60 24.01 10.68
C LYS A 161 7.51 25.47 11.08
N GLU A 162 8.52 26.27 10.75
CA GLU A 162 8.67 27.65 11.24
C GLU A 162 7.67 28.62 10.61
N LYS A 163 7.39 28.46 9.30
CA LYS A 163 6.56 29.41 8.55
C LYS A 163 5.14 28.92 8.33
N TYR A 164 4.96 27.61 8.12
CA TYR A 164 3.66 27.01 7.84
C TYR A 164 3.06 26.27 9.05
N GLY A 165 3.77 26.23 10.18
CA GLY A 165 3.28 25.61 11.41
C GLY A 165 3.00 24.11 11.25
N THR A 166 3.66 23.44 10.30
CA THR A 166 3.40 22.05 9.95
C THR A 166 4.64 21.20 10.10
N GLU A 167 4.48 20.08 10.80
CA GLU A 167 5.53 19.09 10.99
C GLU A 167 5.15 17.78 10.27
N VAL A 168 6.14 17.19 9.60
CA VAL A 168 6.02 15.97 8.81
C VAL A 168 6.34 14.78 9.70
N ASP A 169 5.57 13.70 9.57
CA ASP A 169 5.69 12.51 10.41
C ASP A 169 6.87 11.64 9.93
N TRP A 170 6.94 11.35 8.63
CA TRP A 170 8.00 10.51 8.06
C TRP A 170 8.62 11.02 6.77
N ILE A 171 9.82 10.54 6.49
CA ILE A 171 10.51 10.70 5.21
C ILE A 171 11.13 9.39 4.70
N SER A 172 11.14 9.20 3.39
CA SER A 172 11.87 8.10 2.72
C SER A 172 12.43 8.53 1.36
N ILE A 173 13.29 7.68 0.77
CA ILE A 173 13.67 7.79 -0.64
C ILE A 173 12.78 6.85 -1.46
N ASN A 174 12.40 7.25 -2.67
CA ASN A 174 11.60 6.43 -3.56
C ASN A 174 12.45 5.38 -4.29
N GLU A 175 12.14 4.10 -4.10
CA GLU A 175 12.80 2.97 -4.80
C GLU A 175 14.34 3.03 -4.83
N PRO A 176 15.04 3.31 -3.71
CA PRO A 176 16.47 3.61 -3.74
C PRO A 176 17.36 2.39 -4.00
N THR A 177 16.91 1.21 -3.59
CA THR A 177 17.67 -0.04 -3.72
C THR A 177 17.57 -0.60 -5.13
N ILE A 178 18.56 -1.43 -5.50
CA ILE A 178 18.57 -2.16 -6.75
C ILE A 178 18.63 -3.65 -6.41
N ALA A 179 17.68 -4.42 -6.91
CA ALA A 179 17.66 -5.86 -6.75
C ALA A 179 18.73 -6.50 -7.64
N SER A 180 19.70 -7.22 -7.07
CA SER A 180 20.79 -7.82 -7.84
C SER A 180 20.31 -8.90 -8.81
N GLU A 181 19.17 -9.53 -8.52
CA GLU A 181 18.57 -10.59 -9.35
C GLU A 181 18.03 -10.06 -10.67
N THR A 182 17.60 -8.79 -10.72
CA THR A 182 16.87 -8.23 -11.87
C THR A 182 17.49 -6.95 -12.41
N GLY A 183 18.33 -6.27 -11.62
CA GLY A 183 18.80 -4.92 -11.90
C GLY A 183 17.71 -3.84 -11.74
N TYR A 184 16.52 -4.19 -11.25
CA TYR A 184 15.41 -3.25 -11.05
C TYR A 184 15.49 -2.51 -9.73
N GLY A 185 14.95 -1.29 -9.73
CA GLY A 185 15.05 -0.33 -8.65
C GLY A 185 15.90 0.88 -9.05
N GLY A 186 16.17 1.76 -8.09
CA GLY A 186 16.83 3.05 -8.29
C GLY A 186 16.15 3.93 -9.35
N TYR A 187 14.82 3.97 -9.37
CA TYR A 187 14.01 4.55 -10.45
C TYR A 187 14.52 5.91 -10.95
N ASN A 188 14.74 6.84 -10.02
CA ASN A 188 15.40 8.11 -10.31
C ASN A 188 16.79 8.16 -9.66
N ILE A 189 16.84 7.89 -8.35
CA ILE A 189 18.06 7.86 -7.54
C ILE A 189 18.29 6.42 -7.10
N GLY A 190 19.48 5.89 -7.36
CA GLY A 190 19.93 4.62 -6.80
C GLY A 190 20.91 4.87 -5.66
N MET A 191 20.76 4.17 -4.53
CA MET A 191 21.63 4.29 -3.36
C MET A 191 22.09 2.93 -2.85
N SER A 192 23.36 2.84 -2.43
CA SER A 192 23.85 1.66 -1.71
C SER A 192 23.32 1.63 -0.27
N VAL A 193 23.49 0.49 0.40
CA VAL A 193 23.18 0.34 1.83
C VAL A 193 23.93 1.38 2.66
N GLU A 194 25.22 1.58 2.39
CA GLU A 194 26.09 2.49 3.14
C GLU A 194 25.66 3.96 2.97
N GLU A 195 25.27 4.34 1.76
CA GLU A 195 24.78 5.70 1.49
C GLU A 195 23.45 5.97 2.19
N GLN A 196 22.51 5.02 2.16
CA GLN A 196 21.23 5.15 2.85
C GLN A 196 21.42 5.21 4.37
N VAL A 197 22.27 4.34 4.94
CA VAL A 197 22.63 4.37 6.36
C VAL A 197 23.25 5.72 6.74
N THR A 198 24.17 6.22 5.92
CA THR A 198 24.83 7.50 6.13
C THR A 198 23.82 8.65 6.10
N LEU A 199 22.96 8.69 5.09
CA LEU A 199 21.93 9.69 4.94
C LEU A 199 21.00 9.72 6.15
N ILE A 200 20.47 8.56 6.57
CA ILE A 200 19.55 8.41 7.71
C ILE A 200 20.22 8.87 9.01
N LYS A 201 21.45 8.42 9.30
CA LYS A 201 22.16 8.79 10.54
C LYS A 201 22.44 10.29 10.60
N LYS A 202 22.95 10.88 9.51
CA LYS A 202 23.32 12.29 9.46
C LYS A 202 22.11 13.21 9.54
N SER A 203 21.07 12.93 8.77
CA SER A 203 19.81 13.68 8.82
C SER A 203 19.11 13.56 10.17
N THR A 204 19.01 12.37 10.76
CA THR A 204 18.41 12.19 12.09
C THR A 204 19.12 13.03 13.15
N LYS A 205 20.45 13.12 13.10
CA LYS A 205 21.22 14.01 13.98
C LYS A 205 20.89 15.49 13.74
N LYS A 206 20.79 15.92 12.47
CA LYS A 206 20.45 17.31 12.11
C LYS A 206 19.00 17.65 12.51
N PHE A 207 18.06 16.73 12.31
CA PHE A 207 16.66 16.87 12.73
C PHE A 207 16.55 17.09 14.24
N ARG A 208 17.21 16.26 15.06
CA ARG A 208 17.25 16.41 16.52
C ARG A 208 17.84 17.75 16.95
N LYS A 209 18.92 18.21 16.32
CA LYS A 209 19.52 19.54 16.60
C LYS A 209 18.53 20.69 16.37
N HIS A 210 17.62 20.52 15.42
CA HIS A 210 16.59 21.50 15.05
C HIS A 210 15.21 21.23 15.68
N ASN A 211 15.11 20.30 16.63
CA ASN A 211 13.86 19.88 17.26
C ASN A 211 12.79 19.46 16.24
N LEU A 212 13.20 18.80 15.15
CA LEU A 212 12.30 18.16 14.20
C LEU A 212 12.02 16.73 14.68
N GLY A 213 10.74 16.40 14.85
CA GLY A 213 10.22 15.08 15.22
C GLY A 213 10.06 14.13 14.04
N THR A 214 10.30 14.57 12.81
CA THR A 214 10.27 13.73 11.61
C THR A 214 11.22 12.53 11.72
N GLN A 215 10.76 11.34 11.35
CA GLN A 215 11.56 10.11 11.38
C GLN A 215 11.75 9.51 9.99
N TRP A 216 12.80 8.71 9.80
CA TRP A 216 13.02 7.98 8.55
C TRP A 216 12.22 6.68 8.48
N ILE A 217 11.84 6.31 7.26
CA ILE A 217 11.40 4.96 6.89
C ILE A 217 12.48 4.36 5.98
N ILE A 218 12.91 3.14 6.28
CA ILE A 218 13.83 2.40 5.40
C ILE A 218 13.04 1.99 4.16
N ALA A 219 13.36 2.57 3.01
CA ALA A 219 12.69 2.23 1.77
C ALA A 219 13.54 1.30 0.91
N ILE A 220 12.85 0.35 0.28
CA ILE A 220 13.37 -0.47 -0.81
C ILE A 220 12.43 -0.36 -2.00
N HIS A 221 12.86 -0.78 -3.18
CA HIS A 221 12.00 -0.80 -4.35
C HIS A 221 10.93 -1.88 -4.21
N SER A 222 11.33 -3.13 -4.02
CA SER A 222 10.43 -4.27 -3.87
C SER A 222 10.97 -5.23 -2.82
N VAL A 223 10.38 -6.41 -2.69
CA VAL A 223 10.79 -7.41 -1.68
C VAL A 223 11.58 -8.57 -2.30
N TYR A 224 12.51 -8.30 -3.22
CA TYR A 224 13.42 -9.34 -3.72
C TYR A 224 14.36 -9.86 -2.60
N PRO A 225 14.92 -11.09 -2.71
CA PRO A 225 15.83 -11.63 -1.70
C PRO A 225 17.04 -10.71 -1.41
N SER A 226 17.66 -10.13 -2.44
CA SER A 226 18.75 -9.17 -2.26
C SER A 226 18.31 -7.87 -1.59
N GLU A 227 17.10 -7.39 -1.86
CA GLU A 227 16.56 -6.19 -1.20
C GLU A 227 16.17 -6.47 0.26
N LEU A 228 15.68 -7.66 0.58
CA LEU A 228 15.52 -8.12 1.96
C LEU A 228 16.87 -8.09 2.70
N HIS A 229 17.94 -8.60 2.09
CA HIS A 229 19.28 -8.53 2.69
C HIS A 229 19.78 -7.09 2.85
N GLN A 230 19.49 -6.20 1.89
CA GLN A 230 19.81 -4.77 1.99
C GLN A 230 19.06 -4.12 3.15
N ALA A 231 17.75 -4.35 3.27
CA ALA A 231 16.92 -3.84 4.37
C ALA A 231 17.39 -4.35 5.74
N GLN A 232 17.72 -5.64 5.85
CA GLN A 232 18.31 -6.23 7.05
C GLN A 232 19.63 -5.58 7.45
N SER A 233 20.48 -5.29 6.45
CA SER A 233 21.79 -4.67 6.67
C SER A 233 21.64 -3.22 7.10
N MET A 234 20.75 -2.45 6.47
CA MET A 234 20.42 -1.09 6.91
C MET A 234 19.87 -1.08 8.33
N PHE A 235 18.87 -1.92 8.62
CA PHE A 235 18.19 -1.95 9.92
C PHE A 235 19.15 -2.17 11.10
N LYS A 236 20.13 -3.07 10.96
CA LYS A 236 21.16 -3.30 11.99
C LYS A 236 21.88 -2.01 12.40
N GLU A 237 22.07 -1.10 11.46
CA GLU A 237 22.80 0.15 11.64
C GLU A 237 21.92 1.33 12.07
N VAL A 238 20.64 1.35 11.69
CA VAL A 238 19.78 2.54 11.84
C VAL A 238 18.50 2.31 12.63
N LYS A 239 18.31 1.15 13.28
CA LYS A 239 17.10 0.82 14.06
C LYS A 239 16.65 1.93 15.04
N ASP A 240 17.58 2.68 15.63
CA ASP A 240 17.29 3.76 16.60
C ASP A 240 17.03 5.14 15.93
N CYS A 241 16.98 5.17 14.60
CA CYS A 241 16.78 6.37 13.77
C CYS A 241 15.53 6.28 12.88
N VAL A 242 14.88 5.11 12.81
CA VAL A 242 13.81 4.84 11.84
C VAL A 242 12.51 4.45 12.54
N ALA A 243 11.40 4.65 11.86
CA ALA A 243 10.05 4.36 12.34
C ALA A 243 9.42 3.12 11.67
N GLY A 244 10.05 2.55 10.65
CA GLY A 244 9.50 1.43 9.90
C GLY A 244 10.17 1.18 8.55
N PHE A 245 9.48 0.40 7.72
CA PHE A 245 9.94 -0.01 6.39
C PHE A 245 8.92 0.34 5.30
N ASP A 246 9.40 0.62 4.09
CA ASP A 246 8.61 0.86 2.88
C ASP A 246 9.04 -0.13 1.79
N PHE A 247 8.07 -0.71 1.09
CA PHE A 247 8.27 -1.49 -0.12
C PHE A 247 7.12 -1.25 -1.10
N HIS A 248 7.36 -1.45 -2.39
CA HIS A 248 6.32 -1.32 -3.42
C HIS A 248 5.85 -2.69 -3.92
N SER A 249 4.57 -2.75 -4.31
CA SER A 249 3.89 -4.02 -4.55
C SER A 249 3.86 -4.49 -6.00
N TYR A 250 4.44 -3.72 -6.92
CA TYR A 250 4.38 -4.01 -8.36
C TYR A 250 4.80 -5.47 -8.61
N TRP A 251 3.93 -6.22 -9.28
CA TRP A 251 4.15 -7.63 -9.65
C TRP A 251 4.28 -8.65 -8.49
N LEU A 252 4.02 -8.27 -7.23
CA LEU A 252 4.12 -9.22 -6.10
C LEU A 252 3.04 -10.31 -6.09
N HIS A 253 1.97 -10.15 -6.88
CA HIS A 253 0.90 -11.14 -6.99
C HIS A 253 1.30 -12.37 -7.82
N ASN A 254 2.42 -12.31 -8.53
CA ASN A 254 2.95 -13.44 -9.30
C ASN A 254 3.40 -14.57 -8.37
N ASP A 255 3.15 -15.82 -8.78
CA ASP A 255 3.41 -17.01 -7.95
C ASP A 255 4.89 -17.17 -7.55
N ASP A 256 5.81 -16.78 -8.43
CA ASP A 256 7.26 -16.83 -8.18
C ASP A 256 7.72 -15.84 -7.10
N ARG A 257 6.88 -14.87 -6.73
CA ARG A 257 7.17 -13.87 -5.71
C ARG A 257 6.67 -14.25 -4.32
N ALA A 258 5.78 -15.24 -4.20
CA ALA A 258 5.12 -15.57 -2.93
C ALA A 258 6.09 -15.89 -1.78
N SER A 259 7.16 -16.65 -2.06
CA SER A 259 8.20 -16.98 -1.06
C SER A 259 9.03 -15.77 -0.63
N HIS A 260 9.28 -14.82 -1.55
CA HIS A 260 9.99 -13.58 -1.25
C HIS A 260 9.16 -12.69 -0.31
N VAL A 261 7.86 -12.56 -0.61
CA VAL A 261 6.91 -11.80 0.21
C VAL A 261 6.77 -12.41 1.61
N ALA A 262 6.69 -13.75 1.71
CA ALA A 262 6.64 -14.44 3.00
C ALA A 262 7.93 -14.24 3.81
N SER A 263 9.10 -14.37 3.17
CA SER A 263 10.41 -14.15 3.82
C SER A 263 10.54 -12.72 4.35
N TRP A 264 10.05 -11.74 3.59
CA TRP A 264 9.97 -10.36 4.03
C TRP A 264 9.11 -10.22 5.30
N GLY A 265 7.86 -10.69 5.27
CA GLY A 265 6.97 -10.53 6.42
C GLY A 265 7.41 -11.29 7.66
N ASP A 266 8.02 -12.47 7.50
CA ASP A 266 8.62 -13.21 8.61
C ASP A 266 9.76 -12.41 9.25
N TRP A 267 10.64 -11.80 8.45
CA TRP A 267 11.66 -10.91 8.98
C TRP A 267 11.05 -9.68 9.67
N ILE A 268 10.10 -8.99 9.05
CA ILE A 268 9.41 -7.82 9.64
C ILE A 268 8.87 -8.14 11.03
N SER A 269 8.32 -9.34 11.22
CA SER A 269 7.79 -9.77 12.53
C SER A 269 8.81 -9.83 13.66
N THR A 270 10.11 -9.86 13.34
CA THR A 270 11.22 -9.89 14.30
C THR A 270 11.75 -8.50 14.65
N THR A 271 11.39 -7.47 13.89
CA THR A 271 12.01 -6.13 14.00
C THR A 271 11.41 -5.26 15.10
N GLY A 272 10.15 -5.52 15.48
CA GLY A 272 9.37 -4.65 16.36
C GLY A 272 8.90 -3.35 15.69
N LEU A 273 9.18 -3.15 14.40
CA LEU A 273 8.74 -1.98 13.63
C LEU A 273 7.74 -2.38 12.54
N PRO A 274 6.82 -1.47 12.15
CA PRO A 274 5.87 -1.72 11.08
C PRO A 274 6.54 -1.68 9.71
N ALA A 275 5.95 -2.41 8.76
CA ALA A 275 6.20 -2.24 7.33
C ALA A 275 4.96 -1.68 6.64
N TYR A 276 5.14 -0.81 5.66
CA TYR A 276 4.08 -0.23 4.86
C TYR A 276 4.30 -0.56 3.39
N CYS A 277 3.21 -0.81 2.67
CA CYS A 277 3.25 -0.83 1.22
C CYS A 277 3.05 0.60 0.71
N GLY A 278 4.14 1.37 0.54
CA GLY A 278 4.11 2.79 0.21
C GLY A 278 3.68 3.12 -1.22
N GLU A 279 3.74 2.12 -2.11
CA GLU A 279 3.08 2.14 -3.41
C GLU A 279 2.38 0.80 -3.64
N LEU A 280 1.06 0.84 -3.54
CA LEU A 280 0.23 -0.31 -3.81
C LEU A 280 -0.36 -0.22 -5.22
N ASP A 281 0.16 -1.05 -6.11
CA ASP A 281 -0.45 -1.40 -7.38
C ASP A 281 0.01 -2.79 -7.82
N TYR A 282 -0.81 -3.47 -8.61
CA TYR A 282 -0.44 -4.73 -9.25
C TYR A 282 0.35 -4.48 -10.54
N ASP A 283 0.12 -3.36 -11.25
CA ASP A 283 0.72 -3.03 -12.56
C ASP A 283 1.19 -1.57 -12.65
N ASN A 284 2.51 -1.37 -12.74
CA ASN A 284 3.11 -0.03 -12.87
C ASN A 284 2.81 0.68 -14.21
N ASN A 285 2.24 -0.03 -15.19
CA ASN A 285 1.81 0.51 -16.47
C ASN A 285 0.29 0.68 -16.57
N PHE A 286 -0.47 0.49 -15.48
CA PHE A 286 -1.94 0.59 -15.52
C PHE A 286 -2.42 1.94 -16.09
N TRP A 287 -1.68 3.04 -15.85
CA TRP A 287 -2.00 4.35 -16.42
C TRP A 287 -2.06 4.37 -17.95
N LYS A 288 -1.28 3.54 -18.64
CA LYS A 288 -1.23 3.45 -20.12
C LYS A 288 -2.43 2.72 -20.73
N ARG A 289 -3.21 2.01 -19.91
CA ARG A 289 -4.36 1.23 -20.38
C ARG A 289 -5.52 2.13 -20.81
N THR A 290 -6.31 1.65 -21.77
CA THR A 290 -7.50 2.35 -22.25
C THR A 290 -8.56 2.44 -21.13
N PRO A 291 -9.47 3.43 -21.17
CA PRO A 291 -10.57 3.51 -20.20
C PRO A 291 -11.41 2.23 -20.14
N GLU A 292 -11.63 1.55 -21.27
CA GLU A 292 -12.38 0.28 -21.33
C GLU A 292 -11.62 -0.88 -20.69
N ASP A 293 -10.32 -1.01 -20.96
CA ASP A 293 -9.49 -2.06 -20.34
C ASP A 293 -9.49 -1.91 -18.81
N LYS A 294 -9.30 -0.68 -18.32
CA LYS A 294 -9.31 -0.34 -16.88
C LYS A 294 -10.58 -0.73 -16.13
N LYS A 295 -11.71 -0.98 -16.83
CA LYS A 295 -12.98 -1.41 -16.22
C LYS A 295 -13.07 -2.93 -16.03
N ASN A 296 -12.14 -3.72 -16.55
CA ASN A 296 -12.20 -5.17 -16.47
C ASN A 296 -11.95 -5.67 -15.04
N TRP A 297 -13.00 -6.22 -14.43
CA TRP A 297 -12.99 -6.73 -13.06
C TRP A 297 -12.04 -7.92 -12.86
N ILE A 298 -12.01 -8.85 -13.81
CA ILE A 298 -11.21 -10.07 -13.68
C ILE A 298 -9.72 -9.75 -13.78
N THR A 299 -9.31 -9.00 -14.80
CA THR A 299 -7.88 -8.74 -15.07
C THR A 299 -7.27 -7.70 -14.14
N HIS A 300 -8.08 -6.85 -13.50
CA HIS A 300 -7.58 -5.76 -12.66
C HIS A 300 -8.09 -5.84 -11.22
N GLY A 301 -9.39 -6.01 -11.03
CA GLY A 301 -9.99 -6.12 -9.69
C GLY A 301 -9.47 -7.35 -8.94
N MET A 302 -9.53 -8.53 -9.55
CA MET A 302 -9.12 -9.77 -8.87
C MET A 302 -7.61 -9.83 -8.61
N GLU A 303 -6.79 -9.38 -9.56
CA GLU A 303 -5.33 -9.29 -9.36
C GLU A 303 -4.97 -8.31 -8.23
N THR A 304 -5.64 -7.16 -8.18
CA THR A 304 -5.50 -6.21 -7.07
C THR A 304 -5.94 -6.84 -5.76
N ALA A 305 -7.08 -7.53 -5.71
CA ALA A 305 -7.56 -8.17 -4.49
C ALA A 305 -6.59 -9.23 -3.97
N ARG A 306 -6.00 -10.01 -4.90
CA ARG A 306 -4.97 -11.01 -4.60
C ARG A 306 -3.73 -10.37 -4.01
N LEU A 307 -3.30 -9.25 -4.61
CA LEU A 307 -2.17 -8.47 -4.14
C LEU A 307 -2.39 -7.94 -2.71
N TYR A 308 -3.56 -7.34 -2.44
CA TYR A 308 -3.90 -6.87 -1.10
C TYR A 308 -3.85 -8.02 -0.07
N ALA A 309 -4.36 -9.20 -0.42
CA ALA A 309 -4.29 -10.37 0.45
C ALA A 309 -2.83 -10.76 0.77
N LEU A 310 -1.95 -10.77 -0.22
CA LEU A 310 -0.52 -11.05 -0.03
C LEU A 310 0.17 -9.99 0.84
N VAL A 311 -0.12 -8.71 0.60
CA VAL A 311 0.44 -7.58 1.36
C VAL A 311 0.10 -7.69 2.85
N TYR A 312 -1.15 -8.01 3.20
CA TYR A 312 -1.56 -8.10 4.59
C TYR A 312 -1.23 -9.45 5.26
N ASN A 313 -1.41 -10.57 4.57
CA ASN A 313 -1.19 -11.88 5.19
C ASN A 313 0.28 -12.30 5.24
N SER A 314 1.00 -12.03 4.15
CA SER A 314 2.34 -12.58 3.91
C SER A 314 3.41 -11.51 4.12
N ALA A 315 3.25 -10.32 3.55
CA ALA A 315 4.21 -9.23 3.73
C ALA A 315 4.13 -8.58 5.12
N ARG A 316 3.04 -8.87 5.86
CA ARG A 316 2.71 -8.31 7.18
C ARG A 316 2.69 -6.78 7.19
N ALA A 317 2.18 -6.17 6.12
CA ALA A 317 2.07 -4.72 6.06
C ALA A 317 1.07 -4.21 7.13
N SER A 318 1.48 -3.18 7.85
CA SER A 318 0.68 -2.42 8.82
C SER A 318 -0.09 -1.29 8.15
N GLY A 319 -0.01 -1.19 6.82
CA GLY A 319 -0.65 -0.14 6.06
C GLY A 319 -0.40 -0.24 4.56
N SER A 320 -1.23 0.43 3.77
CA SER A 320 -1.09 0.49 2.32
C SER A 320 -1.43 1.86 1.75
N PHE A 321 -0.75 2.22 0.67
CA PHE A 321 -0.86 3.50 -0.02
C PHE A 321 -1.10 3.23 -1.52
N PRO A 322 -2.36 2.93 -1.92
CA PRO A 322 -2.77 2.80 -3.31
C PRO A 322 -2.25 3.93 -4.19
N TRP A 323 -1.67 3.56 -5.33
CA TRP A 323 -1.14 4.50 -6.32
C TRP A 323 -2.24 5.14 -7.17
N TYR A 324 -3.15 4.34 -7.75
CA TYR A 324 -4.35 4.83 -8.43
C TYR A 324 -5.58 4.66 -7.55
N ALA A 325 -5.66 5.38 -6.43
CA ALA A 325 -6.77 5.21 -5.51
C ALA A 325 -8.14 5.65 -6.08
N SER A 326 -9.20 5.30 -5.36
CA SER A 326 -10.60 5.42 -5.80
C SER A 326 -10.97 6.81 -6.30
N ARG A 327 -11.41 6.93 -7.55
CA ARG A 327 -11.96 8.17 -8.12
C ARG A 327 -13.44 7.95 -8.40
N PRO A 328 -14.37 8.66 -7.72
CA PRO A 328 -15.81 8.51 -7.98
C PRO A 328 -16.18 8.77 -9.46
N SER A 329 -15.42 9.63 -10.13
CA SER A 329 -15.58 9.93 -11.56
C SER A 329 -15.05 8.84 -12.50
N GLN A 330 -14.23 7.91 -12.00
CA GLN A 330 -13.61 6.82 -12.75
C GLN A 330 -13.84 5.51 -11.98
N ALA A 331 -15.07 4.98 -12.04
CA ALA A 331 -15.42 3.70 -11.43
C ALA A 331 -14.57 2.58 -12.06
N THR A 332 -13.44 2.26 -11.42
CA THR A 332 -12.57 1.16 -11.79
C THR A 332 -12.68 0.04 -10.75
N PRO A 333 -12.60 -1.23 -11.16
CA PRO A 333 -12.46 -2.39 -10.28
C PRO A 333 -11.49 -2.19 -9.11
N TYR A 334 -10.32 -1.61 -9.37
CA TYR A 334 -9.29 -1.32 -8.37
C TYR A 334 -9.83 -0.46 -7.21
N SER A 335 -10.64 0.55 -7.52
CA SER A 335 -11.23 1.47 -6.55
C SER A 335 -12.09 0.74 -5.53
N TYR A 336 -12.85 -0.25 -5.98
CA TYR A 336 -13.73 -1.03 -5.11
C TYR A 336 -12.97 -2.04 -4.26
N VAL A 337 -11.91 -2.63 -4.80
CA VAL A 337 -10.99 -3.44 -3.99
C VAL A 337 -10.39 -2.60 -2.87
N ALA A 338 -9.83 -1.43 -3.19
CA ALA A 338 -9.29 -0.51 -2.18
C ALA A 338 -10.35 -0.16 -1.12
N LEU A 339 -11.60 0.09 -1.52
CA LEU A 339 -12.71 0.35 -0.59
C LEU A 339 -13.00 -0.81 0.36
N HIS A 340 -12.96 -2.06 -0.09
CA HIS A 340 -13.15 -3.22 0.80
C HIS A 340 -12.09 -3.27 1.89
N TYR A 341 -10.83 -2.97 1.57
CA TYR A 341 -9.73 -2.99 2.54
C TYR A 341 -9.70 -1.73 3.41
N HIS A 342 -9.78 -0.54 2.82
CA HIS A 342 -9.68 0.74 3.53
C HIS A 342 -10.90 1.03 4.42
N SER A 343 -12.09 0.56 4.05
CA SER A 343 -13.30 0.79 4.86
C SER A 343 -13.45 -0.17 6.03
N HIS A 344 -12.76 -1.31 5.99
CA HIS A 344 -12.99 -2.41 6.94
C HIS A 344 -11.75 -2.83 7.72
N LEU A 345 -10.54 -2.76 7.16
CA LEU A 345 -9.28 -2.92 7.89
C LEU A 345 -8.82 -1.56 8.44
N LEU A 346 -9.53 -1.07 9.46
CA LEU A 346 -9.29 0.27 10.01
C LEU A 346 -8.07 0.29 10.96
N PRO A 347 -7.48 1.47 11.20
CA PRO A 347 -6.44 1.63 12.22
C PRO A 347 -6.81 1.06 13.60
N GLY A 348 -5.87 0.31 14.17
CA GLY A 348 -5.99 -0.43 15.42
C GLY A 348 -6.59 -1.83 15.29
N TYR A 349 -7.01 -2.26 14.10
CA TYR A 349 -7.31 -3.67 13.86
C TYR A 349 -6.03 -4.48 13.81
N ARG A 350 -6.04 -5.68 14.40
CA ARG A 350 -4.93 -6.62 14.38
C ARG A 350 -5.23 -7.75 13.42
N VAL A 351 -4.39 -7.92 12.41
CA VAL A 351 -4.50 -9.02 11.44
C VAL A 351 -4.29 -10.34 12.17
N VAL A 352 -5.04 -11.36 11.79
CA VAL A 352 -4.97 -12.70 12.38
C VAL A 352 -4.65 -13.74 11.32
N GLU A 353 -4.24 -14.93 11.76
CA GLU A 353 -3.95 -16.03 10.85
C GLU A 353 -5.22 -16.52 10.15
N THR A 354 -5.10 -16.74 8.84
CA THR A 354 -6.14 -17.30 7.99
C THR A 354 -5.56 -18.37 7.08
N SER A 355 -6.30 -19.43 6.81
CA SER A 355 -5.96 -20.41 5.78
C SER A 355 -7.19 -20.81 4.97
N ALA A 356 -6.97 -21.23 3.73
CA ALA A 356 -8.03 -21.73 2.84
C ALA A 356 -7.69 -23.14 2.36
N SER A 357 -8.71 -23.98 2.17
CA SER A 357 -8.54 -25.35 1.65
C SER A 357 -8.39 -25.43 0.13
N ASP A 358 -8.65 -24.33 -0.58
CA ASP A 358 -8.64 -24.21 -2.04
C ASP A 358 -7.77 -23.01 -2.42
N SER A 359 -6.86 -23.19 -3.38
CA SER A 359 -5.95 -22.13 -3.85
C SER A 359 -6.67 -20.99 -4.56
N ASP A 360 -7.90 -21.21 -5.05
CA ASP A 360 -8.74 -20.16 -5.63
C ASP A 360 -9.38 -19.26 -4.56
N LEU A 361 -9.22 -19.59 -3.27
CA LEU A 361 -9.73 -18.79 -2.16
C LEU A 361 -8.58 -18.11 -1.42
N SER A 362 -8.76 -16.84 -1.11
CA SER A 362 -7.91 -16.13 -0.15
C SER A 362 -8.80 -15.38 0.84
N ALA A 363 -8.28 -15.16 2.04
CA ALA A 363 -8.96 -14.38 3.06
C ALA A 363 -7.97 -13.56 3.85
N VAL A 364 -8.33 -12.32 4.22
CA VAL A 364 -7.63 -11.52 5.24
C VAL A 364 -8.61 -11.26 6.35
N ALA A 365 -8.26 -11.62 7.58
CA ALA A 365 -9.10 -11.34 8.75
C ALA A 365 -8.35 -10.47 9.75
N ALA A 366 -9.11 -9.64 10.47
CA ALA A 366 -8.57 -8.80 11.54
C ALA A 366 -9.61 -8.54 12.63
N GLU A 367 -9.15 -8.17 13.82
CA GLU A 367 -10.04 -7.81 14.94
C GLU A 367 -9.61 -6.54 15.68
N LYS A 368 -10.54 -5.94 16.41
CA LYS A 368 -10.30 -4.85 17.35
C LYS A 368 -11.28 -4.99 18.52
N GLY A 369 -10.80 -5.54 19.64
CA GLY A 369 -11.66 -5.85 20.78
C GLY A 369 -12.71 -6.90 20.40
N GLN A 370 -13.99 -6.55 20.52
CA GLN A 370 -15.10 -7.42 20.11
C GLN A 370 -15.45 -7.30 18.61
N ASN A 371 -14.90 -6.30 17.90
CA ASN A 371 -15.16 -6.14 16.48
C ASN A 371 -14.23 -7.05 15.67
N TRP A 372 -14.76 -7.61 14.59
CA TRP A 372 -13.96 -8.37 13.63
C TRP A 372 -14.41 -8.07 12.20
N THR A 373 -13.49 -8.26 11.29
CA THR A 373 -13.70 -8.13 9.86
C THR A 373 -12.91 -9.20 9.12
N MET A 374 -13.40 -9.58 7.96
CA MET A 374 -12.73 -10.48 7.05
C MET A 374 -13.05 -10.10 5.62
N ILE A 375 -12.05 -10.16 4.75
CA ILE A 375 -12.19 -9.96 3.32
C ILE A 375 -11.86 -11.28 2.66
N VAL A 376 -12.83 -11.90 1.99
CA VAL A 376 -12.70 -13.21 1.34
C VAL A 376 -12.85 -13.04 -0.16
N GLN A 377 -11.96 -13.68 -0.91
CA GLN A 377 -11.87 -13.62 -2.36
C GLN A 377 -12.16 -14.99 -2.96
N ASN A 378 -12.97 -15.03 -4.02
CA ASN A 378 -13.12 -16.19 -4.89
C ASN A 378 -12.50 -15.86 -6.25
N ASN A 379 -11.35 -16.46 -6.56
CA ASN A 379 -10.64 -16.32 -7.83
C ASN A 379 -11.07 -17.33 -8.89
N SER A 380 -12.03 -18.20 -8.59
CA SER A 380 -12.48 -19.20 -9.55
C SER A 380 -13.55 -18.63 -10.49
N SER A 381 -13.65 -19.22 -11.68
CA SER A 381 -14.73 -18.98 -12.65
C SER A 381 -16.07 -19.60 -12.24
N ARG A 382 -16.16 -20.20 -11.05
CA ARG A 382 -17.34 -20.91 -10.56
C ARG A 382 -17.86 -20.29 -9.28
N ARG A 383 -19.16 -20.45 -9.05
CA ARG A 383 -19.74 -20.17 -7.74
C ARG A 383 -19.13 -21.14 -6.73
N ARG A 384 -18.85 -20.65 -5.53
CA ARG A 384 -18.29 -21.45 -4.45
C ARG A 384 -19.18 -21.34 -3.21
N MET A 385 -19.47 -22.48 -2.60
CA MET A 385 -19.97 -22.53 -1.24
C MET A 385 -18.76 -22.56 -0.30
N VAL A 386 -18.61 -21.53 0.51
CA VAL A 386 -17.48 -21.37 1.44
C VAL A 386 -17.99 -21.48 2.88
N LYS A 387 -17.40 -22.38 3.65
CA LYS A 387 -17.56 -22.51 5.10
C LYS A 387 -16.42 -21.78 5.78
N ILE A 388 -16.74 -20.77 6.58
CA ILE A 388 -15.76 -20.00 7.33
C ILE A 388 -15.83 -20.43 8.79
N LYS A 389 -14.74 -21.02 9.27
CA LYS A 389 -14.59 -21.55 10.63
C LYS A 389 -13.78 -20.60 11.51
N GLY A 390 -14.06 -20.64 12.81
CA GLY A 390 -13.39 -19.81 13.82
C GLY A 390 -13.95 -18.39 13.91
N CYS A 391 -15.11 -18.11 13.32
CA CYS A 391 -15.77 -16.82 13.39
C CYS A 391 -16.26 -16.51 14.82
N VAL A 392 -16.26 -15.23 15.17
CA VAL A 392 -16.74 -14.76 16.48
C VAL A 392 -18.16 -14.22 16.36
N GLY A 393 -19.14 -14.96 16.89
CA GLY A 393 -20.51 -14.48 17.09
C GLY A 393 -21.55 -15.06 16.13
N ASN A 394 -22.81 -14.68 16.37
CA ASN A 394 -24.00 -15.28 15.74
C ASN A 394 -24.58 -14.45 14.58
N THR A 395 -23.91 -13.37 14.18
CA THR A 395 -24.36 -12.45 13.12
C THR A 395 -23.17 -11.96 12.30
N ALA A 396 -23.35 -11.82 10.99
CA ALA A 396 -22.37 -11.21 10.09
C ALA A 396 -23.08 -10.29 9.10
N GLN A 397 -22.59 -9.05 8.99
CA GLN A 397 -22.88 -8.18 7.85
C GLN A 397 -21.97 -8.59 6.70
N VAL A 398 -22.51 -8.58 5.49
CA VAL A 398 -21.77 -8.97 4.29
C VAL A 398 -21.97 -7.96 3.18
N ILE A 399 -20.86 -7.52 2.59
CA ILE A 399 -20.80 -6.61 1.46
C ILE A 399 -20.01 -7.32 0.36
N ALA A 400 -20.57 -7.39 -0.84
CA ALA A 400 -20.00 -8.11 -1.97
C ALA A 400 -19.71 -7.18 -3.14
N THR A 401 -18.63 -7.47 -3.84
CA THR A 401 -18.28 -6.87 -5.11
C THR A 401 -17.92 -7.95 -6.13
N TYR A 402 -18.51 -7.87 -7.31
CA TYR A 402 -18.24 -8.76 -8.45
C TYR A 402 -18.85 -8.20 -9.73
N ASN A 403 -18.17 -8.32 -10.87
CA ASN A 403 -18.70 -8.07 -12.23
C ASN A 403 -19.76 -6.95 -12.32
N ASP A 404 -19.33 -5.69 -12.23
CA ASP A 404 -20.17 -4.48 -12.26
C ASP A 404 -21.18 -4.30 -11.12
N ASN A 405 -21.22 -5.22 -10.16
CA ASN A 405 -21.99 -5.12 -8.93
C ASN A 405 -21.02 -4.77 -7.80
N TYR A 406 -20.98 -3.50 -7.41
CA TYR A 406 -20.00 -2.99 -6.44
C TYR A 406 -20.66 -2.62 -5.12
N GLY A 407 -20.13 -3.13 -4.00
CA GLY A 407 -20.61 -2.77 -2.66
C GLY A 407 -22.03 -3.27 -2.32
N VAL A 408 -22.48 -4.37 -2.92
CA VAL A 408 -23.82 -4.93 -2.70
C VAL A 408 -23.93 -5.56 -1.32
N ARG A 409 -24.84 -5.05 -0.49
CA ARG A 409 -25.16 -5.66 0.79
C ARG A 409 -25.88 -7.00 0.57
N LYS A 410 -25.37 -8.05 1.20
CA LYS A 410 -25.97 -9.39 1.21
C LYS A 410 -26.68 -9.59 2.55
N ASN A 411 -27.90 -10.11 2.47
CA ASN A 411 -28.75 -10.39 3.64
C ASN A 411 -28.89 -11.90 3.88
N ASP A 412 -28.41 -12.71 2.95
CA ASP A 412 -28.55 -14.14 2.82
C ASP A 412 -27.29 -14.88 3.31
N VAL A 413 -26.93 -14.66 4.57
CA VAL A 413 -25.80 -15.33 5.21
C VAL A 413 -26.35 -16.30 6.25
N SER A 414 -25.99 -17.57 6.10
CA SER A 414 -26.38 -18.60 7.06
C SER A 414 -25.24 -18.84 8.06
N ILE A 415 -25.58 -18.84 9.34
CA ILE A 415 -24.65 -19.16 10.42
C ILE A 415 -25.17 -20.42 11.12
N ILE A 416 -24.40 -21.50 11.02
CA ILE A 416 -24.78 -22.83 11.52
C ILE A 416 -23.66 -23.28 12.44
N GLU A 417 -23.98 -23.54 13.71
CA GLU A 417 -23.01 -24.01 14.72
C GLU A 417 -21.77 -23.10 14.86
N GLY A 418 -21.93 -21.79 14.63
CA GLY A 418 -20.83 -20.81 14.70
C GLY A 418 -19.96 -20.74 13.43
N GLU A 419 -20.29 -21.50 12.39
CA GLU A 419 -19.67 -21.41 11.06
C GLU A 419 -20.48 -20.47 10.16
N ILE A 420 -19.81 -19.61 9.40
CA ILE A 420 -20.47 -18.80 8.37
C ILE A 420 -20.46 -19.60 7.07
N HIS A 421 -21.64 -19.78 6.48
CA HIS A 421 -21.81 -20.42 5.18
C HIS A 421 -22.17 -19.34 4.16
N LEU A 422 -21.24 -19.09 3.25
CA LEU A 422 -21.30 -18.02 2.27
C LEU A 422 -21.32 -18.60 0.86
N GLN A 423 -22.32 -18.23 0.05
CA GLN A 423 -22.30 -18.47 -1.38
C GLN A 423 -21.60 -17.30 -2.08
N MET A 424 -20.44 -17.57 -2.68
CA MET A 424 -19.65 -16.57 -3.39
C MET A 424 -19.84 -16.70 -4.90
N GLU A 425 -20.07 -15.58 -5.56
CA GLU A 425 -20.10 -15.48 -7.03
C GLU A 425 -18.71 -15.76 -7.63
N PRO A 426 -18.61 -16.17 -8.91
CA PRO A 426 -17.32 -16.27 -9.61
C PRO A 426 -16.57 -14.95 -9.57
N TYR A 427 -15.23 -14.98 -9.48
CA TYR A 427 -14.37 -13.79 -9.50
C TYR A 427 -14.94 -12.68 -8.61
N SER A 428 -14.92 -12.86 -7.30
CA SER A 428 -15.63 -11.96 -6.40
C SER A 428 -14.87 -11.67 -5.10
N LEU A 429 -15.23 -10.56 -4.47
CA LEU A 429 -14.67 -10.09 -3.21
C LEU A 429 -15.80 -9.81 -2.22
N TYR A 430 -15.68 -10.32 -1.00
CA TYR A 430 -16.68 -10.19 0.05
C TYR A 430 -16.02 -9.66 1.31
N SER A 431 -16.54 -8.56 1.86
CA SER A 431 -16.26 -8.17 3.24
C SER A 431 -17.33 -8.72 4.16
N LEU A 432 -16.89 -9.31 5.26
CA LEU A 432 -17.71 -9.86 6.33
C LEU A 432 -17.28 -9.23 7.65
N GLY A 433 -18.23 -8.95 8.54
CA GLY A 433 -17.90 -8.44 9.87
C GLY A 433 -19.13 -8.22 10.72
N ASN A 434 -18.94 -8.02 12.03
CA ASN A 434 -20.04 -7.71 12.93
C ASN A 434 -20.39 -6.21 12.97
N ASN A 435 -19.51 -5.35 12.47
CA ASN A 435 -19.71 -3.91 12.39
C ASN A 435 -18.96 -3.33 11.18
N LEU A 436 -19.47 -3.62 9.97
CA LEU A 436 -18.90 -3.08 8.73
C LEU A 436 -19.44 -1.67 8.47
N ASN A 437 -18.53 -0.77 8.12
CA ASN A 437 -18.93 0.49 7.53
C ASN A 437 -19.59 0.23 6.17
N PRO A 438 -20.57 1.05 5.76
CA PRO A 438 -21.04 0.99 4.39
C PRO A 438 -19.87 1.33 3.46
N ILE A 439 -19.67 0.53 2.41
CA ILE A 439 -18.88 0.96 1.27
C ILE A 439 -19.73 2.02 0.56
N PRO A 440 -19.22 3.24 0.32
CA PRO A 440 -19.89 4.22 -0.52
C PRO A 440 -20.17 3.56 -1.87
N SER A 441 -21.44 3.21 -2.11
CA SER A 441 -21.87 2.82 -3.44
C SER A 441 -21.69 4.06 -4.29
N VAL A 442 -20.68 4.09 -5.15
CA VAL A 442 -20.66 5.06 -6.23
C VAL A 442 -21.91 4.75 -7.02
N ILE A 443 -22.93 5.60 -6.84
CA ILE A 443 -24.26 5.44 -7.41
C ILE A 443 -24.08 5.10 -8.88
N ILE A 444 -24.35 3.84 -9.26
CA ILE A 444 -24.58 3.52 -10.65
C ILE A 444 -25.87 4.26 -10.97
N LYS A 445 -25.75 5.27 -11.84
CA LYS A 445 -26.90 6.01 -12.37
C LYS A 445 -27.96 4.98 -12.79
N GLN A 446 -29.19 5.17 -12.29
CA GLN A 446 -30.36 4.53 -12.88
C GLN A 446 -30.46 4.86 -14.36
#